data_AF-A0A059EWG2-F1
#
_entry.id   AF-A0A059EWG2-F1
#
_cell.length_a   1.000
_cell.length_b   1.000
_cell.length_c   1.000
_cell.angle_alpha   90.00
_cell.angle_beta   90.00
_cell.angle_gamma   90.00
#
_symmetry.space_group_name_H-M   'P 1'
#
loop_
_entity.id
_entity.type
_entity.pdbx_description
1 polymer ?
#
loop_
_entity_poly.entity_id
_entity_poly.type
_entity_poly.pdbx_seq_one_letter_code
_entity_poly.pdbx_strand_id
1 'polypeptide(L)'
;MGKYLIGAHLSIAKGINSVQAQMDGLDMETCAFFLKSQRSFSFKPIEEPVIEKFKLEVKHPEYLLPHSSYLINLASSDDSLREKGKLILMDDLMRCEKLNIKYYNMHPGSNKEKNEGAKLLAKEIKDSLSKTKGVNILIENMSGQGNVLCNKFSEIKKVLDLINDDRVGVCLDTCHLFAYGYDIRKRESFYTIMEEFNKEIGVEKLKAMHLNDCKG
;
A
#
# COMPACT_ATOMS: atom_id res chain seq x y z
N MET A 1 -4.75 25.72 -10.04
CA MET A 1 -5.25 24.67 -9.12
C MET A 1 -4.78 23.35 -9.70
N GLY A 2 -3.97 22.57 -8.97
CA GLY A 2 -3.43 21.31 -9.52
C GLY A 2 -4.57 20.32 -9.82
N LYS A 3 -4.42 19.50 -10.87
CA LYS A 3 -5.36 18.42 -11.16
C LYS A 3 -5.22 17.36 -10.05
N TYR A 4 -6.31 17.05 -9.33
CA TYR A 4 -6.33 15.93 -8.39
C TYR A 4 -6.36 14.61 -9.17
N LEU A 5 -5.63 13.60 -8.70
CA LEU A 5 -5.73 12.23 -9.23
C LEU A 5 -6.79 11.50 -8.42
N ILE A 6 -7.93 11.20 -9.02
CA ILE A 6 -9.05 10.53 -8.35
C ILE A 6 -9.35 9.22 -9.09
N GLY A 7 -9.70 8.19 -8.32
CA GLY A 7 -9.86 6.84 -8.82
C GLY A 7 -10.61 5.93 -7.86
N ALA A 8 -10.69 4.66 -8.23
CA ALA A 8 -11.26 3.60 -7.41
C ALA A 8 -10.38 2.36 -7.42
N HIS A 9 -10.71 1.38 -6.58
CA HIS A 9 -10.10 0.07 -6.67
C HIS A 9 -10.78 -0.76 -7.78
N LEU A 10 -10.07 -1.01 -8.87
CA LEU A 10 -10.59 -1.68 -10.07
C LEU A 10 -10.30 -3.18 -10.07
N SER A 11 -11.11 -3.93 -10.84
CA SER A 11 -10.95 -5.37 -11.00
C SER A 11 -9.99 -5.69 -12.14
N ILE A 12 -9.14 -6.70 -11.93
CA ILE A 12 -8.24 -7.25 -12.95
C ILE A 12 -8.75 -8.57 -13.55
N ALA A 13 -10.03 -8.90 -13.37
CA ALA A 13 -10.60 -10.16 -13.86
C ALA A 13 -10.47 -10.33 -15.39
N LYS A 14 -10.36 -9.22 -16.13
CA LYS A 14 -10.15 -9.19 -17.59
C LYS A 14 -8.67 -8.97 -17.97
N GLY A 15 -7.74 -9.16 -17.04
CA GLY A 15 -6.32 -8.88 -17.19
C GLY A 15 -5.92 -7.52 -16.64
N ILE A 16 -4.67 -7.38 -16.20
CA ILE A 16 -4.15 -6.15 -15.57
C ILE A 16 -4.13 -4.95 -16.52
N ASN A 17 -3.96 -5.17 -17.82
CA ASN A 17 -3.96 -4.12 -18.84
C ASN A 17 -5.36 -3.49 -19.02
N SER A 18 -6.43 -4.16 -18.57
CA SER A 18 -7.80 -3.64 -18.69
C SER A 18 -8.09 -2.42 -17.79
N VAL A 19 -7.19 -2.08 -16.86
CA VAL A 19 -7.39 -0.96 -15.93
C VAL A 19 -7.46 0.39 -16.66
N GLN A 20 -6.69 0.59 -17.74
CA GLN A 20 -6.76 1.86 -18.49
C GLN A 20 -8.14 2.05 -19.13
N ALA A 21 -8.66 1.04 -19.81
CA ALA A 21 -9.97 1.13 -20.44
C ALA A 21 -11.10 1.35 -19.42
N GLN A 22 -10.97 0.75 -18.22
CA GLN A 22 -11.91 0.99 -17.12
C GLN A 22 -11.81 2.42 -16.59
N MET A 23 -10.60 2.94 -16.37
CA MET A 23 -10.40 4.33 -15.93
C MET A 23 -10.94 5.33 -16.96
N ASP A 24 -10.64 5.12 -18.26
CA ASP A 24 -11.14 5.96 -19.35
C ASP A 24 -12.68 5.95 -19.41
N GLY A 25 -13.32 4.80 -19.17
CA GLY A 25 -14.78 4.68 -19.15
C GLY A 25 -15.47 5.25 -17.90
N LEU A 26 -14.71 5.55 -16.84
CA LEU A 26 -15.20 6.09 -15.57
C LEU A 26 -14.67 7.51 -15.27
N ASP A 27 -13.95 8.13 -16.21
CA ASP A 27 -13.29 9.43 -16.06
C ASP A 27 -12.37 9.50 -14.83
N MET A 28 -11.50 8.49 -14.69
CA MET A 28 -10.53 8.38 -13.59
C MET A 28 -9.08 8.59 -14.09
N GLU A 29 -8.24 9.22 -13.27
CA GLU A 29 -6.81 9.40 -13.58
C GLU A 29 -5.88 8.41 -12.87
N THR A 30 -6.39 7.73 -11.86
CA THR A 30 -5.65 6.73 -11.08
C THR A 30 -6.58 5.56 -10.73
N CYS A 31 -5.99 4.45 -10.30
CA CYS A 31 -6.73 3.39 -9.66
C CYS A 31 -5.83 2.58 -8.74
N ALA A 32 -6.46 1.96 -7.75
CA ALA A 32 -5.88 0.82 -7.04
C ALA A 32 -6.33 -0.49 -7.70
N PHE A 33 -5.53 -1.55 -7.56
CA PHE A 33 -5.88 -2.89 -8.03
C PHE A 33 -4.96 -3.94 -7.40
N PHE A 34 -5.31 -5.22 -7.50
CA PHE A 34 -4.37 -6.29 -7.20
C PHE A 34 -3.55 -6.65 -8.44
N LEU A 35 -2.24 -6.87 -8.30
CA LEU A 35 -1.37 -7.29 -9.42
C LEU A 35 -1.62 -8.73 -9.88
N LYS A 36 -2.26 -9.52 -9.02
CA LYS A 36 -2.56 -10.94 -9.18
C LYS A 36 -3.68 -11.35 -8.22
N SER A 37 -4.13 -12.60 -8.28
CA SER A 37 -5.13 -13.11 -7.33
C SER A 37 -4.67 -12.94 -5.88
N GLN A 38 -5.49 -12.27 -5.08
CA GLN A 38 -5.26 -12.00 -3.67
C GLN A 38 -5.64 -13.17 -2.74
N ARG A 39 -6.18 -14.27 -3.30
CA ARG A 39 -6.79 -15.39 -2.55
C ARG A 39 -5.84 -16.56 -2.31
N SER A 40 -4.61 -16.53 -2.83
CA SER A 40 -3.68 -17.65 -2.78
C SER A 40 -2.23 -17.18 -2.57
N PHE A 41 -1.45 -18.00 -1.88
CA PHE A 41 0.01 -17.85 -1.80
C PHE A 41 0.74 -18.37 -3.06
N SER A 42 0.05 -19.14 -3.90
CA SER A 42 0.58 -19.63 -5.16
C SER A 42 0.23 -18.67 -6.29
N PHE A 43 1.24 -18.31 -7.07
CA PHE A 43 1.13 -17.42 -8.21
C PHE A 43 2.08 -17.85 -9.32
N LYS A 44 1.69 -17.57 -10.57
CA LYS A 44 2.57 -17.72 -11.73
C LYS A 44 3.34 -16.43 -11.97
N PRO A 45 4.59 -16.47 -12.44
CA PRO A 45 5.29 -15.28 -12.91
C PRO A 45 4.44 -14.48 -13.90
N ILE A 46 4.59 -13.15 -13.92
CA ILE A 46 3.99 -12.34 -14.98
C ILE A 46 4.64 -12.69 -16.33
N GLU A 47 3.82 -12.95 -17.33
CA GLU A 47 4.26 -13.34 -18.67
C GLU A 47 4.64 -12.10 -19.50
N GLU A 48 5.66 -12.23 -20.36
CA GLU A 48 6.17 -11.12 -21.17
C GLU A 48 5.08 -10.45 -22.04
N PRO A 49 4.19 -11.20 -22.74
CA PRO A 49 3.12 -10.57 -23.52
C PRO A 49 2.15 -9.72 -22.68
N VAL A 50 1.98 -10.04 -21.40
CA VAL A 50 1.15 -9.26 -20.47
C VAL A 50 1.84 -7.94 -20.11
N ILE A 51 3.16 -7.98 -19.91
CA ILE A 51 3.97 -6.78 -19.62
C ILE A 51 3.95 -5.84 -20.82
N GLU A 52 4.22 -6.36 -22.02
CA GLU A 52 4.22 -5.58 -23.27
C GLU A 52 2.87 -4.93 -23.51
N LYS A 53 1.78 -5.70 -23.37
CA LYS A 53 0.43 -5.18 -23.53
C LYS A 53 0.10 -4.10 -22.49
N PHE A 54 0.49 -4.29 -21.23
CA PHE A 54 0.28 -3.28 -20.20
C PHE A 54 1.03 -1.99 -20.53
N LYS A 55 2.31 -2.07 -20.93
CA LYS A 55 3.11 -0.91 -21.31
C LYS A 55 2.56 -0.17 -22.54
N LEU A 56 1.91 -0.89 -23.45
CA LEU A 56 1.28 -0.30 -24.62
C LEU A 56 -0.04 0.42 -24.28
N GLU A 57 -0.85 -0.18 -23.40
CA GLU A 57 -2.21 0.29 -23.13
C GLU A 57 -2.31 1.28 -21.96
N VAL A 58 -1.43 1.19 -20.96
CA VAL A 58 -1.48 2.03 -19.75
C VAL A 58 -0.63 3.28 -19.92
N LYS A 59 -1.25 4.46 -19.84
CA LYS A 59 -0.63 5.75 -20.15
C LYS A 59 0.25 6.29 -19.02
N HIS A 60 -0.21 6.19 -17.78
CA HIS A 60 0.45 6.76 -16.60
C HIS A 60 0.61 5.72 -15.47
N PRO A 61 1.45 4.69 -15.64
CA PRO A 61 1.65 3.66 -14.63
C PRO A 61 2.17 4.22 -13.30
N GLU A 62 2.82 5.39 -13.31
CA GLU A 62 3.29 6.11 -12.13
C GLU A 62 2.19 6.66 -11.22
N TYR A 63 0.95 6.78 -11.73
CA TYR A 63 -0.21 7.23 -10.95
C TYR A 63 -0.97 6.07 -10.33
N LEU A 64 -0.62 4.82 -10.66
CA LEU A 64 -1.31 3.63 -10.18
C LEU A 64 -0.84 3.25 -8.77
N LEU A 65 -1.77 2.68 -8.00
CA LEU A 65 -1.49 2.25 -6.62
C LEU A 65 -1.96 0.82 -6.37
N PRO A 66 -1.25 -0.20 -6.88
CA PRO A 66 -1.60 -1.58 -6.57
C PRO A 66 -1.54 -1.85 -5.07
N HIS A 67 -2.43 -2.71 -4.61
CA HIS A 67 -2.58 -3.08 -3.22
C HIS A 67 -2.11 -4.51 -2.98
N SER A 68 -1.50 -4.77 -1.82
CA SER A 68 -1.10 -6.10 -1.41
C SER A 68 -2.29 -7.01 -1.11
N SER A 69 -2.08 -8.32 -1.26
CA SER A 69 -3.03 -9.32 -0.74
C SER A 69 -3.16 -9.20 0.79
N TYR A 70 -4.38 -9.40 1.30
CA TYR A 70 -4.67 -9.52 2.73
C TYR A 70 -4.03 -10.74 3.40
N LEU A 71 -3.47 -11.67 2.62
CA LEU A 71 -2.75 -12.85 3.12
C LEU A 71 -1.34 -12.51 3.65
N ILE A 72 -0.79 -11.35 3.26
CA ILE A 72 0.55 -10.95 3.68
C ILE A 72 0.51 -10.52 5.16
N ASN A 73 1.36 -11.15 5.98
CA ASN A 73 1.67 -10.67 7.31
C ASN A 73 3.18 -10.75 7.58
N LEU A 74 3.92 -9.71 7.20
CA LEU A 74 5.37 -9.62 7.41
C LEU A 74 5.75 -9.36 8.88
N ALA A 75 4.79 -8.90 9.68
CA ALA A 75 4.96 -8.70 11.11
C ALA A 75 4.76 -9.98 11.93
N SER A 76 4.25 -11.07 11.35
CA SER A 76 3.90 -12.31 12.07
C SER A 76 5.08 -12.91 12.84
N SER A 77 4.89 -13.43 14.06
CA SER A 77 5.94 -14.25 14.71
C SER A 77 6.04 -15.67 14.11
N ASP A 78 5.10 -16.09 13.27
CA ASP A 78 5.19 -17.34 12.50
C ASP A 78 6.08 -17.16 11.27
N ASP A 79 7.24 -17.81 11.29
CA ASP A 79 8.26 -17.79 10.23
C ASP A 79 7.73 -18.27 8.88
N SER A 80 6.89 -19.32 8.86
CA SER A 80 6.32 -19.85 7.62
C SER A 80 5.36 -18.84 6.99
N LEU A 81 4.52 -18.19 7.81
CA LEU A 81 3.61 -17.16 7.32
C LEU A 81 4.38 -15.93 6.81
N ARG A 82 5.42 -15.49 7.54
CA ARG A 82 6.28 -14.39 7.09
C ARG A 82 6.97 -14.71 5.78
N GLU A 83 7.55 -15.89 5.64
CA GLU A 83 8.26 -16.29 4.42
C GLU A 83 7.33 -16.31 3.21
N LYS A 84 6.11 -16.84 3.36
CA LYS A 84 5.08 -16.78 2.32
C LYS A 84 4.70 -15.34 1.96
N GLY A 85 4.53 -14.48 2.96
CA GLY A 85 4.25 -13.05 2.74
C GLY A 85 5.38 -12.34 2.01
N LYS A 86 6.63 -12.66 2.35
CA LYS A 86 7.84 -12.12 1.72
C LYS A 86 7.94 -12.53 0.25
N LEU A 87 7.64 -13.79 -0.07
CA LEU A 87 7.62 -14.26 -1.46
C LEU A 87 6.57 -13.51 -2.29
N ILE A 88 5.39 -13.25 -1.72
CA ILE A 88 4.37 -12.42 -2.38
C ILE A 88 4.86 -11.00 -2.58
N LEU A 89 5.38 -10.34 -1.53
CA LEU A 89 5.88 -8.96 -1.61
C LEU A 89 6.97 -8.85 -2.68
N MET A 90 7.94 -9.75 -2.69
CA MET A 90 9.02 -9.76 -3.67
C MET A 90 8.47 -9.85 -5.10
N ASP A 91 7.55 -10.78 -5.37
CA ASP A 91 6.92 -10.91 -6.68
C ASP A 91 6.10 -9.67 -7.07
N ASP A 92 5.38 -9.06 -6.13
CA ASP A 92 4.60 -7.84 -6.38
C ASP A 92 5.50 -6.64 -6.71
N LEU A 93 6.61 -6.46 -5.98
CA LEU A 93 7.57 -5.39 -6.27
C LEU A 93 8.26 -5.62 -7.63
N MET A 94 8.64 -6.85 -7.95
CA MET A 94 9.20 -7.18 -9.28
C MET A 94 8.18 -6.94 -10.41
N ARG A 95 6.88 -7.21 -10.19
CA ARG A 95 5.83 -6.85 -11.15
C ARG A 95 5.74 -5.34 -11.31
N CYS A 96 5.70 -4.59 -10.21
CA CYS A 96 5.65 -3.13 -10.27
C CYS A 96 6.83 -2.57 -11.06
N GLU A 97 8.05 -3.06 -10.81
CA GLU A 97 9.25 -2.67 -11.56
C GLU A 97 9.11 -2.97 -13.05
N LYS A 98 8.70 -4.19 -13.42
CA LYS A 98 8.49 -4.58 -14.82
C LYS A 98 7.39 -3.77 -15.51
N LEU A 99 6.38 -3.31 -14.78
CA LEU A 99 5.22 -2.56 -15.26
C LEU A 99 5.40 -1.04 -15.16
N ASN A 100 6.57 -0.55 -14.72
CA ASN A 100 6.87 0.87 -14.47
C ASN A 100 5.94 1.54 -13.44
N ILE A 101 5.39 0.77 -12.49
CA ILE A 101 4.56 1.27 -11.41
C ILE A 101 5.46 1.77 -10.27
N LYS A 102 5.21 3.00 -9.79
CA LYS A 102 6.07 3.66 -8.79
C LYS A 102 5.69 3.40 -7.33
N TYR A 103 4.45 3.02 -7.06
CA TYR A 103 3.93 2.86 -5.70
C TYR A 103 3.31 1.49 -5.52
N TYR A 104 3.47 0.90 -4.33
CA TYR A 104 2.83 -0.34 -3.93
C TYR A 104 2.33 -0.21 -2.50
N ASN A 105 1.01 -0.31 -2.32
CA ASN A 105 0.36 -0.14 -1.03
C ASN A 105 0.25 -1.47 -0.29
N MET A 106 0.52 -1.45 1.02
CA MET A 106 0.31 -2.62 1.87
C MET A 106 -0.09 -2.28 3.28
N HIS A 107 -0.86 -3.19 3.89
CA HIS A 107 -1.05 -3.19 5.34
C HIS A 107 0.25 -3.64 6.03
N PRO A 108 0.58 -3.11 7.22
CA PRO A 108 1.79 -3.47 7.97
C PRO A 108 1.76 -4.90 8.55
N GLY A 109 0.58 -5.53 8.58
CA GLY A 109 0.37 -6.83 9.21
C GLY A 109 0.02 -6.73 10.70
N SER A 110 0.15 -7.85 11.41
CA SER A 110 -0.25 -7.98 12.81
C SER A 110 0.71 -8.84 13.62
N ASN A 111 0.92 -8.46 14.88
CA ASN A 111 1.71 -9.19 15.85
C ASN A 111 1.22 -8.87 17.27
N LYS A 112 1.10 -9.89 18.13
CA LYS A 112 0.76 -9.73 19.56
C LYS A 112 1.73 -8.77 20.25
N GLU A 113 3.02 -8.89 19.93
CA GLU A 113 4.07 -8.01 20.39
C GLU A 113 4.40 -6.97 19.31
N LYS A 114 3.64 -5.86 19.27
CA LYS A 114 3.76 -4.83 18.23
C LYS A 114 5.19 -4.33 17.99
N ASN A 115 5.98 -4.20 19.06
CA ASN A 115 7.37 -3.75 18.95
C ASN A 115 8.27 -4.77 18.23
N GLU A 116 8.02 -6.06 18.43
CA GLU A 116 8.70 -7.13 17.69
C GLU A 116 8.19 -7.16 16.25
N GLY A 117 6.86 -7.09 16.05
CA GLY A 117 6.24 -7.04 14.73
C GLY A 117 6.79 -5.90 13.87
N ALA A 118 7.01 -4.72 14.43
CA ALA A 118 7.58 -3.58 13.71
C ALA A 118 9.02 -3.85 13.24
N LYS A 119 9.83 -4.54 14.06
CA LYS A 119 11.19 -4.96 13.69
C LYS A 119 11.18 -6.01 12.59
N LEU A 120 10.27 -6.98 12.66
CA LEU A 120 10.09 -8.03 11.65
C LEU A 120 9.64 -7.42 10.31
N LEU A 121 8.59 -6.59 10.33
CA LEU A 121 8.11 -5.85 9.17
C LEU A 121 9.24 -5.04 8.52
N ALA A 122 9.95 -4.23 9.30
CA ALA A 122 11.04 -3.41 8.80
C ALA A 122 12.18 -4.25 8.20
N LYS A 123 12.51 -5.39 8.81
CA LYS A 123 13.52 -6.33 8.29
C LYS A 123 13.11 -6.88 6.91
N GLU A 124 11.90 -7.37 6.77
CA GLU A 124 11.45 -7.97 5.51
C GLU A 124 11.25 -6.93 4.39
N ILE A 125 10.81 -5.71 4.73
CA ILE A 125 10.75 -4.60 3.77
C ILE A 125 12.15 -4.22 3.30
N LYS A 126 13.12 -4.04 4.20
CA LYS A 126 14.51 -3.71 3.82
C LYS A 126 15.13 -4.76 2.91
N ASP A 127 14.95 -6.04 3.23
CA ASP A 127 15.42 -7.13 2.40
C ASP A 127 14.77 -7.11 1.01
N SER A 128 13.48 -6.82 0.92
CA SER A 128 12.74 -6.72 -0.35
C SER A 128 13.18 -5.52 -1.19
N LEU A 129 13.36 -4.36 -0.56
CA LEU A 129 13.85 -3.13 -1.19
C LEU A 129 15.31 -3.24 -1.64
N SER A 130 16.14 -4.06 -0.99
CA SER A 130 17.52 -4.31 -1.42
C SER A 130 17.62 -5.08 -2.75
N LYS A 131 16.54 -5.79 -3.13
CA LYS A 131 16.47 -6.69 -4.30
C LYS A 131 15.62 -6.14 -5.44
N THR A 132 15.04 -4.95 -5.27
CA THR A 132 14.11 -4.31 -6.22
C THR A 132 14.45 -2.84 -6.39
N LYS A 133 14.02 -2.23 -7.51
CA LYS A 133 14.31 -0.84 -7.83
C LYS A 133 13.06 -0.12 -8.36
N GLY A 134 13.04 1.20 -8.22
CA GLY A 134 12.01 2.06 -8.84
C GLY A 134 10.62 2.05 -8.19
N VAL A 135 10.37 1.16 -7.22
CA VAL A 135 9.08 1.04 -6.53
C VAL A 135 9.20 1.54 -5.09
N ASN A 136 8.20 2.32 -4.66
CA ASN A 136 8.04 2.81 -3.30
C ASN A 136 6.96 1.98 -2.59
N ILE A 137 7.23 1.56 -1.36
CA ILE A 137 6.24 0.86 -0.53
C ILE A 137 5.50 1.88 0.33
N LEU A 138 4.17 1.84 0.30
CA LEU A 138 3.33 2.66 1.16
C LEU A 138 2.79 1.81 2.30
N ILE A 139 3.09 2.21 3.53
CA ILE A 139 2.49 1.63 4.74
C ILE A 139 1.15 2.31 4.95
N GLU A 140 0.08 1.53 4.92
CA GLU A 140 -1.26 2.04 5.22
C GLU A 140 -1.52 2.10 6.73
N ASN A 141 -2.19 3.14 7.21
CA ASN A 141 -2.67 3.19 8.59
C ASN A 141 -3.82 2.19 8.80
N MET A 142 -3.89 1.59 9.98
CA MET A 142 -4.89 0.57 10.28
C MET A 142 -5.92 1.05 11.30
N SER A 143 -7.11 0.44 11.29
CA SER A 143 -8.21 0.75 12.21
C SER A 143 -7.96 0.31 13.67
N GLY A 144 -6.91 -0.46 13.94
CA GLY A 144 -6.56 -0.92 15.30
C GLY A 144 -7.28 -2.18 15.77
N GLN A 145 -7.99 -2.91 14.89
CA GLN A 145 -8.62 -4.18 15.24
C GLN A 145 -7.60 -5.27 15.59
N GLY A 146 -7.82 -5.97 16.71
CA GLY A 146 -6.96 -7.08 17.15
C GLY A 146 -5.52 -6.62 17.41
N ASN A 147 -4.56 -7.29 16.76
CA ASN A 147 -3.12 -7.06 16.96
C ASN A 147 -2.45 -6.39 15.75
N VAL A 148 -3.21 -5.66 14.92
CA VAL A 148 -2.65 -4.94 13.76
C VAL A 148 -1.69 -3.84 14.22
N LEU A 149 -0.65 -3.62 13.42
CA LEU A 149 0.30 -2.55 13.63
C LEU A 149 -0.19 -1.25 12.96
N CYS A 150 0.45 -0.13 13.29
CA CYS A 150 0.33 1.16 12.60
C CYS A 150 -1.08 1.78 12.63
N ASN A 151 -1.81 1.58 13.72
CA ASN A 151 -3.05 2.33 13.94
C ASN A 151 -2.81 3.75 14.50
N LYS A 152 -1.62 4.01 15.06
CA LYS A 152 -1.17 5.36 15.47
C LYS A 152 -0.09 5.87 14.54
N PHE A 153 0.00 7.18 14.36
CA PHE A 153 1.09 7.80 13.59
C PHE A 153 2.48 7.49 14.19
N SER A 154 2.60 7.44 15.51
CA SER A 154 3.86 7.07 16.18
C SER A 154 4.30 5.61 15.92
N GLU A 155 3.35 4.69 15.70
CA GLU A 155 3.66 3.31 15.29
C GLU A 155 4.18 3.27 13.84
N ILE A 156 3.57 4.05 12.94
CA ILE A 156 4.06 4.21 11.55
C ILE A 156 5.46 4.82 11.57
N LYS A 157 5.67 5.91 12.30
CA LYS A 157 6.98 6.57 12.43
C LYS A 157 8.06 5.59 12.87
N LYS A 158 7.76 4.76 13.87
CA LYS A 158 8.69 3.71 14.33
C LYS A 158 9.06 2.73 13.22
N VAL A 159 8.10 2.29 12.41
CA VAL A 159 8.39 1.40 11.27
C VAL A 159 9.26 2.12 10.23
N LEU A 160 8.92 3.37 9.88
CA LEU A 160 9.71 4.19 8.96
C LEU A 160 11.15 4.37 9.45
N ASP A 161 11.36 4.64 10.74
CA ASP A 161 12.69 4.81 11.34
C ASP A 161 13.52 3.53 11.33
N LEU A 162 12.89 2.37 11.55
CA LEU A 162 13.56 1.08 11.51
C LEU A 162 13.96 0.67 10.07
N ILE A 163 13.21 1.13 9.07
CA ILE A 163 13.50 0.90 7.66
C ILE A 163 14.58 1.89 7.17
N ASN A 164 14.41 3.18 7.45
CA ASN A 164 15.30 4.26 7.06
C ASN A 164 15.69 4.22 5.56
N ASP A 165 14.68 4.14 4.68
CA ASP A 165 14.81 4.18 3.21
C ASP A 165 13.78 5.19 2.65
N ASP A 166 14.22 6.04 1.73
CA ASP A 166 13.37 7.07 1.10
C ASP A 166 12.26 6.48 0.22
N ARG A 167 12.38 5.21 -0.16
CA ARG A 167 11.36 4.47 -0.91
C ARG A 167 10.23 3.95 -0.04
N VAL A 168 10.14 4.35 1.22
CA VAL A 168 9.00 4.05 2.07
C VAL A 168 8.23 5.31 2.44
N GLY A 169 6.94 5.29 2.13
CA GLY A 169 5.98 6.34 2.44
C GLY A 169 4.73 5.78 3.11
N VAL A 170 3.69 6.59 3.14
CA VAL A 170 2.43 6.32 3.84
C VAL A 170 1.25 6.51 2.90
N CYS A 171 0.28 5.60 3.01
CA CYS A 171 -1.08 5.80 2.51
C CYS A 171 -2.00 6.04 3.71
N LEU A 172 -2.84 7.08 3.64
CA LEU A 172 -3.86 7.33 4.66
C LEU A 172 -5.23 6.86 4.18
N ASP A 173 -5.79 5.86 4.85
CA ASP A 173 -7.18 5.44 4.70
C ASP A 173 -8.07 6.18 5.72
N THR A 174 -9.05 6.91 5.21
CA THR A 174 -9.96 7.73 6.02
C THR A 174 -10.90 6.92 6.89
N CYS A 175 -11.34 5.74 6.42
CA CYS A 175 -12.16 4.83 7.21
C CYS A 175 -11.34 4.24 8.37
N HIS A 176 -10.09 3.87 8.12
CA HIS A 176 -9.19 3.37 9.16
C HIS A 176 -8.85 4.45 10.20
N LEU A 177 -8.59 5.69 9.77
CA LEU A 177 -8.40 6.82 10.67
C LEU A 177 -9.61 6.98 11.58
N PHE A 178 -10.81 7.03 10.99
CA PHE A 178 -12.05 7.21 11.73
C PHE A 178 -12.31 6.07 12.71
N ALA A 179 -12.23 4.82 12.25
CA ALA A 179 -12.45 3.63 13.08
C ALA A 179 -11.42 3.49 14.22
N TYR A 180 -10.21 4.01 14.03
CA TYR A 180 -9.21 4.06 15.11
C TYR A 180 -9.57 5.11 16.20
N GLY A 181 -10.29 6.17 15.83
CA GLY A 181 -10.74 7.23 16.75
C GLY A 181 -10.38 8.65 16.31
N TYR A 182 -9.77 8.83 15.13
CA TYR A 182 -9.52 10.16 14.57
C TYR A 182 -10.80 10.72 13.93
N ASP A 183 -11.46 11.66 14.60
CA ASP A 183 -12.67 12.29 14.07
C ASP A 183 -12.35 13.25 12.91
N ILE A 184 -12.51 12.78 11.68
CA ILE A 184 -12.27 13.54 10.44
C ILE A 184 -13.55 14.14 9.84
N ARG A 185 -14.67 14.14 10.55
CA ARG A 185 -15.97 14.62 10.03
C ARG A 185 -16.03 16.13 9.89
N LYS A 186 -15.26 16.86 10.69
CA LYS A 186 -15.16 18.32 10.67
C LYS A 186 -13.84 18.74 10.05
N ARG A 187 -13.86 19.87 9.34
CA ARG A 187 -12.67 20.41 8.67
C ARG A 187 -11.58 20.76 9.67
N GLU A 188 -11.96 21.34 10.80
CA GLU A 188 -11.04 21.77 11.86
C GLU A 188 -10.33 20.57 12.49
N SER A 189 -11.09 19.51 12.82
CA SER A 189 -10.51 18.30 13.40
C SER A 189 -9.62 17.56 12.40
N PHE A 190 -10.02 17.48 11.12
CA PHE A 190 -9.17 16.96 10.05
C PHE A 190 -7.82 17.70 9.98
N TYR A 191 -7.82 19.03 10.05
CA TYR A 191 -6.56 19.78 10.03
C TYR A 191 -5.69 19.52 11.25
N THR A 192 -6.25 19.47 12.45
CA THR A 192 -5.50 19.09 13.65
C THR A 192 -4.86 17.71 13.52
N ILE A 193 -5.59 16.74 12.94
CA ILE A 193 -5.08 15.38 12.71
C ILE A 193 -3.95 15.40 11.66
N MET A 194 -4.09 16.20 10.61
CA MET A 194 -3.03 16.33 9.59
C MET A 194 -1.80 17.09 10.11
N GLU A 195 -1.96 18.03 11.05
CA GLU A 195 -0.85 18.66 11.78
C GLU A 195 -0.12 17.64 12.66
N GLU A 196 -0.85 16.77 13.37
CA GLU A 196 -0.28 15.65 14.11
C GLU A 196 0.49 14.71 13.18
N PHE A 197 -0.10 14.32 12.05
CA PHE A 197 0.57 13.51 11.03
C PHE A 197 1.87 14.17 10.55
N ASN A 198 1.83 15.46 10.21
CA ASN A 198 2.99 16.19 9.73
C ASN A 198 4.09 16.30 10.81
N LYS A 199 3.72 16.47 12.07
CA LYS A 199 4.66 16.54 13.18
C LYS A 199 5.35 15.20 13.45
N GLU A 200 4.60 14.10 13.42
CA GLU A 200 5.12 12.77 13.76
C GLU A 200 5.85 12.11 12.59
N ILE A 201 5.29 12.20 11.38
CA ILE A 201 5.73 11.45 10.19
C ILE A 201 6.35 12.36 9.13
N GLY A 202 5.80 13.56 8.94
CA GLY A 202 6.15 14.48 7.85
C GLY A 202 5.22 14.34 6.64
N VAL A 203 4.66 15.46 6.17
CA VAL A 203 3.71 15.49 5.04
C VAL A 203 4.34 14.97 3.74
N GLU A 204 5.65 15.07 3.59
CA GLU A 204 6.39 14.55 2.45
C GLU A 204 6.35 13.03 2.34
N LYS A 205 6.08 12.31 3.44
CA LYS A 205 5.91 10.86 3.44
C LYS A 205 4.50 10.43 3.02
N LEU A 206 3.51 11.33 3.01
CA LEU A 206 2.17 11.04 2.48
C LEU A 206 2.23 10.94 0.95
N LYS A 207 1.99 9.75 0.41
CA LYS A 207 2.04 9.52 -1.05
C LYS A 207 0.69 9.16 -1.67
N ALA A 208 -0.25 8.70 -0.85
CA ALA A 208 -1.59 8.34 -1.30
C ALA A 208 -2.62 8.49 -0.17
N MET A 209 -3.90 8.53 -0.56
CA MET A 209 -5.02 8.41 0.37
C MET A 209 -6.06 7.45 -0.19
N HIS A 210 -6.61 6.59 0.66
CA HIS A 210 -7.85 5.87 0.39
C HIS A 210 -9.02 6.64 1.01
N LEU A 211 -9.97 7.05 0.17
CA LEU A 211 -11.10 7.89 0.57
C LEU A 211 -12.34 7.01 0.76
N ASN A 212 -12.42 6.40 1.94
CA ASN A 212 -13.46 5.46 2.32
C ASN A 212 -14.34 6.06 3.43
N ASP A 213 -15.66 5.93 3.28
CA ASP A 213 -16.62 6.15 4.36
C ASP A 213 -16.57 4.99 5.37
N CYS A 214 -17.05 5.20 6.59
CA CYS A 214 -16.99 4.24 7.69
C CYS A 214 -18.38 3.84 8.17
N LYS A 215 -18.66 2.52 8.19
CA LYS A 215 -19.95 1.99 8.68
C LYS A 215 -20.03 1.82 10.20
N GLY A 216 -18.90 1.79 10.91
CA GLY A 216 -18.82 1.53 12.34
C GLY A 216 -17.39 1.35 12.83
#